data_AF-A0A136KGZ3-F1
#
_entry.id   AF-A0A136KGZ3-F1
#
_cell.length_a   1.000
_cell.length_b   1.000
_cell.length_c   1.000
_cell.angle_alpha   90.00
_cell.angle_beta   90.00
_cell.angle_gamma   90.00
#
_symmetry.space_group_name_H-M   'P 1'
#
loop_
_entity.id
_entity.type
_entity.pdbx_description
1 polymer ?
#
loop_
_entity_poly.entity_id
_entity_poly.type
_entity_poly.pdbx_seq_one_letter_code
_entity_poly.pdbx_strand_id
1 'polypeptide(L)'
;MKINKLKPKLDKKKVKVIVAVVIALVVIIVVLTTLRNVTNSAKPGSILFNFDLFFESVERVVPRFALAKGSFEQDILNERFLELRSNYEENYSEADILYSLDLLSDQITRVEDAFKASKDQFYAPNENDLNFVNSFDAQYNIHVRFFDAMRRERKTDTIVEKARDVTTKYRVTKRYSDDLLKLVTDVEEDKS
;
A
#
# COMPACT_ATOMS: atom_id res chain seq x y z
N MET A 1 -16.75 63.79 1.04
CA MET A 1 -16.63 62.59 1.89
C MET A 1 -15.49 61.73 1.35
N LYS A 2 -14.32 61.68 2.01
CA LYS A 2 -13.16 60.88 1.56
C LYS A 2 -13.04 59.63 2.44
N ILE A 3 -13.26 58.46 1.85
CA ILE A 3 -13.09 57.17 2.52
C ILE A 3 -11.60 56.79 2.44
N ASN A 4 -10.88 56.86 3.56
CA ASN A 4 -9.51 56.37 3.65
C ASN A 4 -9.51 54.83 3.62
N LYS A 5 -9.04 54.24 2.51
CA LYS A 5 -8.74 52.80 2.44
C LYS A 5 -7.46 52.51 3.22
N LEU A 6 -7.60 52.01 4.45
CA LEU A 6 -6.51 51.38 5.18
C LEU A 6 -6.16 50.05 4.50
N LYS A 7 -5.12 50.05 3.66
CA LYS A 7 -4.46 48.80 3.26
C LYS A 7 -3.66 48.29 4.48
N PRO A 8 -3.89 47.05 4.97
CA PRO A 8 -3.09 46.50 6.05
C PRO A 8 -1.63 46.41 5.60
N LYS A 9 -0.73 47.11 6.29
CA LYS A 9 0.72 46.95 6.10
C LYS A 9 1.11 45.61 6.74
N LEU A 10 1.42 44.60 5.92
CA LEU A 10 2.01 43.37 6.42
C LEU A 10 3.33 43.68 7.13
N ASP A 11 3.44 43.22 8.38
CA ASP A 11 4.66 43.33 9.18
C ASP A 11 5.78 42.52 8.51
N LYS A 12 6.80 43.21 8.02
CA LYS A 12 7.95 42.61 7.32
C LYS A 12 8.66 41.54 8.17
N LYS A 13 8.60 41.64 9.51
CA LYS A 13 9.19 40.64 10.41
C LYS A 13 8.37 39.35 10.42
N LYS A 14 7.03 39.46 10.44
CA LYS A 14 6.12 38.30 10.32
C LYS A 14 6.23 37.63 8.95
N VAL A 15 6.37 38.42 7.87
CA VAL A 15 6.59 37.88 6.52
C VAL A 15 7.90 37.08 6.45
N LYS A 16 8.99 37.58 7.02
CA LYS A 16 10.27 36.84 7.05
C LYS A 16 10.18 35.52 7.82
N VAL A 17 9.48 35.51 8.96
CA VAL A 17 9.27 34.28 9.75
C VAL A 17 8.43 33.28 8.97
N ILE A 18 7.34 33.72 8.35
CA ILE A 18 6.49 32.84 7.51
C ILE A 18 7.30 32.26 6.35
N VAL A 19 8.08 33.10 5.65
CA VAL A 19 8.93 32.64 4.54
C VAL A 19 9.99 31.64 5.03
N ALA A 20 10.63 31.88 6.17
CA ALA A 20 11.60 30.94 6.74
C ALA A 20 10.95 29.59 7.13
N VAL A 21 9.75 29.60 7.71
CA VAL A 21 9.00 28.38 8.03
C VAL A 21 8.60 27.65 6.76
N VAL A 22 8.12 28.35 5.72
CA VAL A 22 7.78 27.74 4.43
C VAL A 22 9.02 27.15 3.76
N ILE A 23 10.16 27.84 3.77
CA ILE A 23 11.42 27.31 3.21
C ILE A 23 11.86 26.06 3.99
N ALA A 24 11.80 26.08 5.33
CA ALA A 24 12.13 24.92 6.15
C ALA A 24 11.22 23.73 5.84
N LEU A 25 9.91 23.97 5.69
CA LEU A 25 8.95 22.95 5.28
C LEU A 25 9.24 22.42 3.87
N VAL A 26 9.58 23.28 2.91
CA VAL A 26 9.96 22.86 1.55
C VAL A 26 11.23 22.01 1.59
N VAL A 27 12.24 22.39 2.36
CA VAL A 27 13.47 21.59 2.52
C VAL A 27 13.15 20.24 3.15
N ILE A 28 12.31 20.20 4.20
CA ILE A 28 11.86 18.95 4.81
C ILE A 28 11.12 18.09 3.77
N ILE A 29 10.19 18.67 3.00
CA ILE A 29 9.45 17.95 1.95
C ILE A 29 10.42 17.38 0.91
N VAL A 30 11.41 18.17 0.46
CA VAL A 30 12.40 17.73 -0.53
C VAL A 30 13.27 16.60 0.03
N VAL A 31 13.75 16.73 1.26
CA VAL A 31 14.55 15.69 1.94
C VAL A 31 13.74 14.40 2.13
N LEU A 32 12.49 14.51 2.58
CA LEU A 32 11.59 13.37 2.75
C LEU A 32 11.26 12.70 1.40
N THR A 33 11.04 13.49 0.35
CA THR A 33 10.79 12.96 -1.01
C THR A 33 12.02 12.25 -1.56
N THR A 34 13.21 12.80 -1.31
CA THR A 34 14.48 12.20 -1.77
C THR A 34 14.76 10.90 -1.01
N LEU A 35 14.56 10.89 0.31
CA LEU A 35 14.70 9.68 1.12
C LEU A 35 13.70 8.60 0.71
N ARG A 36 12.43 8.95 0.50
CA ARG A 36 11.39 8.04 0.01
C ARG A 36 11.80 7.33 -1.28
N ASN A 37 12.32 8.08 -2.27
CA ASN A 37 12.75 7.49 -3.53
C ASN A 37 13.93 6.52 -3.38
N VAL A 38 14.78 6.71 -2.36
CA VAL A 38 15.94 5.85 -2.09
C VAL A 38 15.55 4.64 -1.24
N THR A 39 14.52 4.77 -0.41
CA THR A 39 14.07 3.70 0.50
C THR A 39 13.01 2.80 -0.12
N ASN A 40 12.35 3.24 -1.19
CA ASN A 40 11.32 2.46 -1.87
C ASN A 40 11.86 1.07 -2.23
N SER A 41 11.22 0.02 -1.72
CA SER A 41 11.65 -1.38 -1.87
C SER A 41 12.98 -1.74 -1.18
N ALA A 42 13.34 -1.06 -0.08
CA ALA A 42 14.47 -1.48 0.75
C ALA A 42 14.21 -2.86 1.35
N LYS A 43 15.19 -3.77 1.31
CA LYS A 43 15.04 -5.13 1.84
C LYS A 43 15.05 -5.17 3.39
N PRO A 44 14.29 -6.09 4.03
CA PRO A 44 14.42 -6.39 5.45
C PRO A 44 15.89 -6.66 5.84
N GLY A 45 16.34 -6.06 6.94
CA GLY A 45 17.75 -6.11 7.39
C GLY A 45 18.61 -4.92 6.94
N SER A 46 18.12 -4.08 6.01
CA SER A 46 18.73 -2.78 5.69
C SER A 46 18.31 -1.70 6.68
N ILE A 47 19.19 -0.74 6.98
CA ILE A 47 18.82 0.47 7.74
C ILE A 47 17.70 1.24 7.02
N LEU A 48 17.66 1.17 5.69
CA LEU A 48 16.66 1.84 4.85
C LEU A 48 15.26 1.21 4.97
N PHE A 49 15.15 -0.04 5.44
CA PHE A 49 13.88 -0.74 5.62
C PHE A 49 12.97 -0.06 6.66
N ASN A 50 13.55 0.41 7.76
CA ASN A 50 12.78 1.12 8.78
C ASN A 50 12.29 2.49 8.28
N PHE A 51 13.03 3.11 7.36
CA PHE A 51 12.59 4.35 6.72
C PHE A 51 11.48 4.09 5.71
N ASP A 52 11.56 3.00 4.96
CA ASP A 52 10.48 2.53 4.07
C ASP A 52 9.16 2.37 4.84
N LEU A 53 9.17 1.57 5.92
CA LEU A 53 8.00 1.39 6.81
C LEU A 53 7.47 2.71 7.39
N PHE A 54 8.37 3.64 7.72
CA PHE A 54 8.00 4.96 8.21
C PHE A 54 7.29 5.79 7.12
N PHE A 55 7.84 5.85 5.90
CA PHE A 55 7.25 6.59 4.79
C PHE A 55 5.88 6.02 4.39
N GLU A 56 5.74 4.70 4.35
CA GLU A 56 4.43 4.08 4.15
C GLU A 56 3.43 4.50 5.22
N SER A 57 3.85 4.51 6.49
CA SER A 57 2.98 4.91 7.60
C SER A 57 2.52 6.36 7.46
N VAL A 58 3.39 7.25 6.96
CA VAL A 58 3.04 8.63 6.64
C VAL A 58 2.11 8.71 5.43
N GLU A 59 2.31 7.90 4.40
CA GLU A 59 1.43 7.89 3.23
C GLU A 59 0.04 7.34 3.52
N ARG A 60 -0.07 6.39 4.46
CA ARG A 60 -1.35 5.81 4.90
C ARG A 60 -2.24 6.82 5.62
N VAL A 61 -1.69 7.91 6.20
CA VAL A 61 -2.48 8.97 6.84
C VAL A 61 -2.94 10.07 5.87
N VAL A 62 -2.44 10.06 4.63
CA VAL A 62 -2.88 11.01 3.60
C VAL A 62 -4.30 10.64 3.17
N PRO A 63 -5.28 11.57 3.19
CA PRO A 63 -6.63 11.30 2.73
C PRO A 63 -6.62 10.89 1.25
N ARG A 64 -7.07 9.66 0.97
CA ARG A 64 -7.25 9.12 -0.38
C ARG A 64 -8.67 8.63 -0.54
N PHE A 65 -9.22 8.72 -1.76
CA PHE A 65 -10.44 7.99 -2.12
C PHE A 65 -10.18 6.48 -1.99
N ALA A 66 -11.22 5.68 -1.73
CA ALA A 66 -11.08 4.26 -1.39
C ALA A 66 -10.25 3.47 -2.42
N LEU A 67 -10.42 3.74 -3.71
CA LEU A 67 -9.66 3.08 -4.78
C LEU A 67 -8.18 3.50 -4.81
N ALA A 68 -7.89 4.79 -4.70
CA ALA A 68 -6.51 5.27 -4.64
C ALA A 68 -5.77 4.75 -3.40
N LYS A 69 -6.52 4.49 -2.31
CA LYS A 69 -6.00 3.79 -1.14
C LYS A 69 -5.79 2.31 -1.46
N GLY A 70 -6.75 1.64 -2.08
CA GLY A 70 -6.63 0.25 -2.51
C GLY A 70 -5.40 0.00 -3.40
N SER A 71 -5.25 0.76 -4.48
CA SER A 71 -4.10 0.61 -5.39
C SER A 71 -2.78 0.79 -4.66
N PHE A 72 -2.68 1.78 -3.78
CA PHE A 72 -1.49 1.97 -2.95
C PHE A 72 -1.20 0.77 -2.03
N GLU A 73 -2.22 0.19 -1.39
CA GLU A 73 -2.01 -1.00 -0.56
C GLU A 73 -1.65 -2.24 -1.42
N GLN A 74 -2.06 -2.31 -2.69
CA GLN A 74 -1.60 -3.35 -3.62
C GLN A 74 -0.16 -3.18 -4.08
N ASP A 75 0.29 -1.93 -4.26
CA ASP A 75 1.70 -1.66 -4.59
C ASP A 75 2.60 -2.16 -3.44
N ILE A 76 2.25 -1.81 -2.20
CA ILE A 76 2.95 -2.31 -1.01
C ILE A 76 2.83 -3.83 -0.89
N LEU A 77 1.68 -4.42 -1.25
CA LEU A 77 1.50 -5.87 -1.23
C LEU A 77 2.52 -6.59 -2.12
N ASN A 78 2.77 -6.04 -3.31
CA ASN A 78 3.78 -6.57 -4.22
C ASN A 78 5.21 -6.39 -3.66
N GLU A 79 5.51 -5.25 -3.05
CA GLU A 79 6.81 -5.02 -2.41
C GLU A 79 7.08 -6.02 -1.28
N ARG A 80 6.14 -6.20 -0.34
CA ARG A 80 6.26 -7.18 0.74
C ARG A 80 6.40 -8.61 0.23
N PHE A 81 5.75 -8.93 -0.88
CA PHE A 81 5.94 -10.23 -1.53
C PHE A 81 7.34 -10.39 -2.10
N LEU A 82 7.87 -9.39 -2.81
CA LEU A 82 9.21 -9.41 -3.37
C LEU A 82 10.29 -9.52 -2.28
N GLU A 83 10.09 -8.85 -1.15
CA GLU A 83 10.95 -8.97 0.03
C GLU A 83 10.95 -10.37 0.61
N LEU A 84 9.76 -10.93 0.86
CA LEU A 84 9.64 -12.30 1.33
C LEU A 84 10.33 -13.28 0.38
N ARG A 85 10.07 -13.14 -0.93
CA ARG A 85 10.66 -14.00 -1.95
C ARG A 85 12.19 -13.89 -1.95
N SER A 86 12.73 -12.67 -1.89
CA SER A 86 14.17 -12.44 -1.80
C SER A 86 14.75 -13.08 -0.53
N ASN A 87 14.10 -12.90 0.62
CA ASN A 87 14.55 -13.46 1.90
C ASN A 87 14.55 -14.99 1.87
N TYR A 88 13.54 -15.58 1.23
CA TYR A 88 13.43 -17.03 1.07
C TYR A 88 14.50 -17.59 0.12
N GLU A 89 14.65 -17.00 -1.08
CA GLU A 89 15.59 -17.45 -2.11
C GLU A 89 17.07 -17.28 -1.69
N GLU A 90 17.39 -16.23 -0.93
CA GLU A 90 18.73 -15.96 -0.42
C GLU A 90 19.05 -16.71 0.89
N ASN A 91 18.13 -17.55 1.38
CA ASN A 91 18.28 -18.36 2.61
C ASN A 91 18.59 -17.53 3.87
N TYR A 92 17.85 -16.43 4.07
CA TYR A 92 17.88 -15.70 5.35
C TYR A 92 17.41 -16.58 6.51
N SER A 93 17.58 -16.07 7.74
CA SER A 93 17.19 -16.80 8.95
C SER A 93 15.68 -17.11 8.96
N GLU A 94 15.30 -18.18 9.66
CA GLU A 94 13.88 -18.51 9.85
C GLU A 94 13.09 -17.34 10.46
N ALA A 95 13.69 -16.62 11.41
CA ALA A 95 13.09 -15.45 12.04
C ALA A 95 12.79 -14.33 11.02
N ASP A 96 13.70 -14.06 10.08
CA ASP A 96 13.52 -13.03 9.06
C ASP A 96 12.42 -13.42 8.06
N ILE A 97 12.37 -14.70 7.65
CA ILE A 97 11.33 -15.21 6.75
C ILE A 97 9.95 -15.13 7.43
N LEU A 98 9.86 -15.53 8.70
CA LEU A 98 8.62 -15.44 9.48
C LEU A 98 8.16 -13.99 9.64
N TYR A 99 9.09 -13.07 9.89
CA TYR A 99 8.78 -11.65 9.98
C TYR A 99 8.26 -11.08 8.64
N SER A 100 8.87 -11.45 7.50
CA SER A 100 8.37 -11.06 6.18
C SER A 100 6.97 -11.65 5.89
N LEU A 101 6.69 -12.87 6.33
CA LEU A 101 5.35 -13.47 6.23
C LEU A 101 4.32 -12.73 7.09
N ASP A 102 4.70 -12.25 8.28
CA ASP A 102 3.84 -11.43 9.14
C ASP A 102 3.49 -10.10 8.47
N LEU A 103 4.49 -9.37 7.97
CA LEU A 103 4.26 -8.11 7.26
C LEU A 103 3.38 -8.30 6.03
N LEU A 104 3.59 -9.38 5.28
CA LEU A 104 2.77 -9.71 4.12
C LEU A 104 1.32 -10.06 4.52
N SER A 105 1.15 -10.79 5.63
CA SER A 105 -0.17 -11.13 6.19
C SER A 105 -0.97 -9.88 6.58
N ASP A 106 -0.30 -8.90 7.19
CA ASP A 106 -0.90 -7.63 7.56
C ASP A 106 -1.26 -6.81 6.31
N GLN A 107 -0.40 -6.81 5.30
CA GLN A 107 -0.64 -6.09 4.07
C GLN A 107 -1.83 -6.67 3.28
N ILE A 108 -2.00 -8.00 3.24
CA ILE A 108 -3.19 -8.63 2.63
C ILE A 108 -4.47 -8.18 3.35
N THR A 109 -4.41 -8.04 4.68
CA THR A 109 -5.56 -7.59 5.48
C THR A 109 -5.95 -6.16 5.10
N ARG A 110 -4.98 -5.28 4.86
CA ARG A 110 -5.24 -3.90 4.39
C ARG A 110 -5.85 -3.87 2.99
N VAL A 111 -5.40 -4.73 2.09
CA VAL A 111 -5.99 -4.87 0.74
C VAL A 111 -7.41 -5.43 0.82
N GLU A 112 -7.67 -6.39 1.70
CA GLU A 112 -9.02 -6.90 1.99
C GLU A 112 -9.95 -5.79 2.48
N ASP A 113 -9.49 -4.96 3.42
CA ASP A 113 -10.27 -3.83 3.91
C ASP A 113 -10.53 -2.79 2.82
N ALA A 114 -9.60 -2.59 1.88
CA ALA A 114 -9.82 -1.76 0.70
C ALA A 114 -10.90 -2.34 -0.21
N PHE A 115 -10.90 -3.66 -0.48
CA PHE A 115 -11.97 -4.29 -1.24
C PHE A 115 -13.34 -4.17 -0.57
N LYS A 116 -13.42 -4.35 0.76
CA LYS A 116 -14.66 -4.15 1.52
C LYS A 116 -15.16 -2.71 1.43
N ALA A 117 -14.27 -1.75 1.67
CA ALA A 117 -14.60 -0.33 1.60
C ALA A 117 -15.04 0.08 0.19
N SER A 118 -14.42 -0.48 -0.85
CA SER A 118 -14.83 -0.27 -2.23
C SER A 118 -16.25 -0.81 -2.45
N LYS A 119 -16.54 -2.06 -2.06
CA LYS A 119 -17.87 -2.69 -2.19
C LYS A 119 -19.00 -1.84 -1.60
N ASP A 120 -18.78 -1.23 -0.43
CA ASP A 120 -19.77 -0.39 0.26
C ASP A 120 -20.05 0.95 -0.46
N GLN A 121 -19.17 1.38 -1.38
CA GLN A 121 -19.28 2.65 -2.11
C GLN A 121 -19.94 2.51 -3.49
N PHE A 122 -20.36 1.30 -3.91
CA PHE A 122 -20.85 1.08 -5.28
C PHE A 122 -22.28 1.60 -5.52
N TYR A 123 -22.36 2.58 -6.43
CA TYR A 123 -23.56 2.89 -7.23
C TYR A 123 -23.29 2.80 -8.76
N ALA A 124 -22.03 2.80 -9.22
CA ALA A 124 -21.63 2.50 -10.60
C ALA A 124 -20.10 2.24 -10.69
N PRO A 125 -19.64 1.15 -11.31
CA PRO A 125 -18.22 0.88 -11.56
C PRO A 125 -17.59 1.84 -12.57
N ASN A 126 -16.30 2.14 -12.40
CA ASN A 126 -15.48 2.82 -13.40
C ASN A 126 -14.20 2.01 -13.72
N GLU A 127 -13.48 2.41 -14.76
CA GLU A 127 -12.27 1.72 -15.26
C GLU A 127 -11.18 1.50 -14.18
N ASN A 128 -11.08 2.38 -13.18
CA ASN A 128 -10.11 2.23 -12.11
C ASN A 128 -10.43 1.06 -11.18
N ASP A 129 -11.71 0.70 -11.04
CA ASP A 129 -12.16 -0.46 -10.25
C ASP A 129 -11.72 -1.77 -10.90
N LEU A 130 -11.88 -1.88 -12.22
CA LEU A 130 -11.42 -3.03 -13.00
C LEU A 130 -9.89 -3.17 -12.93
N ASN A 131 -9.16 -2.08 -13.03
CA ASN A 131 -7.70 -2.10 -12.89
C ASN A 131 -7.26 -2.56 -11.50
N PHE A 132 -7.94 -2.11 -10.45
CA PHE A 132 -7.70 -2.54 -9.07
C PHE A 132 -7.94 -4.05 -8.89
N VAL A 133 -9.07 -4.57 -9.37
CA VAL A 133 -9.38 -6.02 -9.35
C VAL A 133 -8.36 -6.84 -10.15
N ASN A 134 -8.09 -6.43 -11.40
CA ASN A 134 -7.20 -7.15 -12.31
C ASN A 134 -5.76 -7.23 -11.79
N SER A 135 -5.28 -6.13 -11.19
CA SER A 135 -3.96 -6.09 -10.54
C SER A 135 -3.86 -7.09 -9.38
N PHE A 136 -4.88 -7.14 -8.52
CA PHE A 136 -4.92 -8.13 -7.44
C PHE A 136 -4.94 -9.57 -7.97
N ASP A 137 -5.68 -9.83 -9.03
CA ASP A 137 -5.76 -11.17 -9.63
C ASP A 137 -4.41 -11.64 -10.17
N ALA A 138 -3.65 -10.75 -10.80
CA ALA A 138 -2.29 -11.05 -11.25
C ALA A 138 -1.38 -11.38 -10.06
N GLN A 139 -1.41 -10.55 -9.01
CA GLN A 139 -0.64 -10.75 -7.77
C GLN A 139 -1.02 -12.07 -7.09
N TYR A 140 -2.31 -12.33 -6.88
CA TYR A 140 -2.82 -13.56 -6.26
C TYR A 140 -2.26 -14.81 -6.94
N ASN A 141 -2.32 -14.87 -8.27
CA ASN A 141 -1.87 -16.02 -9.04
C ASN A 141 -0.37 -16.28 -8.90
N ILE A 142 0.44 -15.21 -8.85
CA ILE A 142 1.89 -15.33 -8.67
C ILE A 142 2.21 -15.72 -7.22
N HIS A 143 1.60 -15.05 -6.25
CA HIS A 143 1.94 -15.18 -4.84
C HIS A 143 1.53 -16.56 -4.29
N VAL A 144 0.33 -17.05 -4.64
CA VAL A 144 -0.13 -18.39 -4.22
C VAL A 144 0.76 -19.50 -4.78
N ARG A 145 1.21 -19.38 -6.04
CA ARG A 145 2.14 -20.35 -6.63
C ARG A 145 3.47 -20.41 -5.87
N PHE A 146 3.97 -19.26 -5.42
CA PHE A 146 5.17 -19.19 -4.60
C PHE A 146 4.98 -19.86 -3.24
N PHE A 147 3.88 -19.60 -2.52
CA PHE A 147 3.61 -20.31 -1.25
C PHE A 147 3.44 -21.81 -1.43
N ASP A 148 2.81 -22.25 -2.52
CA ASP A 148 2.70 -23.68 -2.83
C ASP A 148 4.08 -24.30 -3.13
N ALA A 149 5.01 -23.56 -3.75
CA ALA A 149 6.40 -24.01 -3.93
C ALA A 149 7.13 -24.11 -2.58
N MET A 150 7.08 -23.06 -1.77
CA MET A 150 7.66 -23.01 -0.42
C MET A 150 7.20 -24.20 0.43
N ARG A 151 5.90 -24.51 0.38
CA ARG A 151 5.30 -25.64 1.12
C ARG A 151 5.66 -27.02 0.58
N ARG A 152 6.09 -27.13 -0.69
CA ARG A 152 6.58 -28.40 -1.27
C ARG A 152 8.03 -28.65 -0.89
N GLU A 153 8.83 -27.60 -0.83
CA GLU A 153 10.27 -27.66 -0.54
C GLU A 153 10.56 -27.91 0.94
N ARG A 154 9.71 -27.40 1.84
CA ARG A 154 9.87 -27.54 3.29
C ARG A 154 8.87 -28.54 3.87
N LYS A 155 9.34 -29.37 4.80
CA LYS A 155 8.47 -30.30 5.56
C LYS A 155 8.07 -29.66 6.88
N THR A 156 6.77 -29.49 7.10
CA THR A 156 6.08 -29.19 8.37
C THR A 156 6.92 -28.41 9.38
N ASP A 157 7.27 -27.17 9.04
CA ASP A 157 7.91 -26.18 9.92
C ASP A 157 7.00 -24.95 10.10
N THR A 158 7.36 -24.06 11.02
CA THR A 158 6.60 -22.83 11.33
C THR A 158 6.37 -21.96 10.10
N ILE A 159 7.34 -21.93 9.18
CA ILE A 159 7.25 -21.18 7.91
C ILE A 159 6.14 -21.75 7.02
N VAL A 160 6.06 -23.08 6.90
CA VAL A 160 5.01 -23.76 6.12
C VAL A 160 3.62 -23.49 6.67
N GLU A 161 3.47 -23.49 8.00
CA GLU A 161 2.20 -23.16 8.66
C GLU A 161 1.82 -21.70 8.39
N LYS A 162 2.76 -20.78 8.58
CA LYS A 162 2.52 -19.36 8.34
C LYS A 162 2.21 -19.06 6.87
N ALA A 163 2.91 -19.69 5.93
CA ALA A 163 2.62 -19.59 4.50
C ALA A 163 1.21 -20.11 4.15
N ARG A 164 0.71 -21.12 4.86
CA ARG A 164 -0.67 -21.62 4.72
C ARG A 164 -1.69 -20.58 5.20
N ASP A 165 -1.42 -19.92 6.33
CA ASP A 165 -2.30 -18.86 6.85
C ASP A 165 -2.37 -17.67 5.87
N VAL A 166 -1.21 -17.24 5.37
CA VAL A 166 -1.10 -16.18 4.36
C VAL A 166 -1.84 -16.55 3.07
N THR A 167 -1.67 -17.79 2.59
CA THR A 167 -2.43 -18.30 1.42
C THR A 167 -3.93 -18.29 1.66
N THR A 168 -4.37 -18.61 2.89
CA THR A 168 -5.79 -18.59 3.26
C THR A 168 -6.35 -17.18 3.22
N LYS A 169 -5.60 -16.19 3.74
CA LYS A 169 -5.97 -14.78 3.61
C LYS A 169 -6.09 -14.35 2.15
N TYR A 170 -5.11 -14.67 1.31
CA TYR A 170 -5.20 -14.40 -0.15
C TYR A 170 -6.50 -14.93 -0.77
N ARG A 171 -6.89 -16.17 -0.43
CA ARG A 171 -8.12 -16.78 -0.94
C ARG A 171 -9.38 -16.08 -0.44
N VAL A 172 -9.37 -15.59 0.80
CA VAL A 172 -10.48 -14.80 1.34
C VAL A 172 -10.57 -13.46 0.62
N THR A 173 -9.46 -12.74 0.50
CA THR A 173 -9.37 -11.47 -0.25
C THR A 173 -9.80 -11.62 -1.71
N LYS A 174 -9.40 -12.72 -2.36
CA LYS A 174 -9.81 -13.04 -3.74
C LYS A 174 -11.33 -13.14 -3.91
N ARG A 175 -12.05 -13.68 -2.92
CA ARG A 175 -13.53 -13.70 -2.97
C ARG A 175 -14.13 -12.29 -2.99
N TYR A 176 -13.55 -11.35 -2.23
CA TYR A 176 -14.01 -9.95 -2.28
C TYR A 176 -13.68 -9.30 -3.62
N SER A 177 -12.53 -9.62 -4.22
CA SER A 177 -12.17 -9.20 -5.58
C SER A 177 -13.17 -9.74 -6.62
N ASP A 178 -13.51 -11.02 -6.54
CA ASP A 178 -14.48 -11.69 -7.43
C ASP A 178 -15.89 -11.11 -7.29
N ASP A 179 -16.34 -10.88 -6.06
CA ASP A 179 -17.61 -10.22 -5.76
C ASP A 179 -17.66 -8.82 -6.39
N LEU A 180 -16.55 -8.08 -6.30
CA LEU A 180 -16.44 -6.74 -6.87
C LEU A 180 -16.51 -6.80 -8.39
N LEU A 181 -15.75 -7.70 -9.02
CA LEU A 181 -15.75 -7.90 -10.47
C LEU A 181 -17.15 -8.22 -10.99
N LYS A 182 -17.84 -9.14 -10.33
CA LYS A 182 -19.20 -9.51 -10.71
C LYS A 182 -20.14 -8.30 -10.63
N LEU A 183 -20.08 -7.55 -9.53
CA LEU A 183 -20.87 -6.34 -9.37
C LEU A 183 -20.54 -5.28 -10.44
N VAL A 184 -19.29 -5.28 -10.94
CA VAL A 184 -18.90 -4.45 -12.07
C VAL A 184 -19.57 -4.88 -13.36
N THR A 185 -19.44 -6.16 -13.71
CA THR A 185 -19.98 -6.72 -14.95
C THR A 185 -21.51 -6.62 -15.01
N ASP A 186 -22.21 -6.93 -13.91
CA ASP A 186 -23.68 -6.88 -13.85
C ASP A 186 -24.22 -5.45 -14.13
N VAL A 187 -23.51 -4.39 -13.68
CA VAL A 187 -23.91 -2.99 -13.93
C VAL A 187 -23.65 -2.54 -15.37
N GLU A 188 -22.65 -3.10 -16.05
CA GLU A 188 -22.41 -2.81 -17.47
C GLU A 188 -23.47 -3.45 -18.37
N GLU A 189 -23.92 -4.67 -18.06
CA GLU A 189 -24.98 -5.37 -18.80
C GLU A 189 -26.33 -4.65 -18.69
N ASP A 190 -26.70 -4.14 -17.50
CA ASP A 190 -27.95 -3.39 -17.29
C ASP A 190 -28.00 -2.04 -18.05
N LYS A 191 -26.85 -1.55 -18.53
CA LYS A 191 -26.74 -0.28 -19.28
C LYS A 191 -26.68 -0.47 -20.80
N SER A 192 -26.50 -1.70 -21.29
CA SER A 192 -26.41 -2.06 -22.71
C SER A 192 -27.75 -2.52 -23.29
#